data_AF-A0A528TE66-F1
#
_entry.id   AF-A0A528TE66-F1
#
_cell.length_a   1.000
_cell.length_b   1.000
_cell.length_c   1.000
_cell.angle_alpha   90.00
_cell.angle_beta   90.00
_cell.angle_gamma   90.00
#
_symmetry.space_group_name_H-M   'P 1'
#
loop_
_entity.id
_entity.type
_entity.pdbx_description
1 polymer ?
#
loop_
_entity_poly.entity_id
_entity_poly.type
_entity_poly.pdbx_seq_one_letter_code
_entity_poly.pdbx_strand_id
1 'polypeptide(L)' 'GILTVGVVTKPFHFEGQRRMKTADMGIEELQKCVDTLIVIPNQNLFRLANDKTTFADAFAMADQVLYSG' A
#
# COMPACT_ATOMS: atom_id res chain seq x y z
N GLY A 1 -16.66 -12.59 18.12
CA GLY A 1 -15.78 -11.63 17.44
C GLY A 1 -15.87 -11.87 15.96
N ILE A 2 -15.73 -10.82 15.16
CA ILE A 2 -15.67 -10.91 13.69
C ILE A 2 -14.19 -10.94 13.31
N LEU A 3 -13.81 -11.85 12.42
CA LEU A 3 -12.46 -11.85 11.84
C LEU A 3 -12.29 -10.59 10.99
N THR A 4 -11.35 -9.73 11.37
CA THR A 4 -11.09 -8.45 10.72
C THR A 4 -9.74 -8.48 10.03
N VAL A 5 -9.76 -8.37 8.71
CA VAL A 5 -8.56 -8.28 7.88
C VAL A 5 -8.43 -6.87 7.34
N GLY A 6 -7.32 -6.21 7.64
CA GLY A 6 -6.96 -4.92 7.05
C GLY A 6 -6.04 -5.13 5.85
N VAL A 7 -6.32 -4.43 4.75
CA VAL A 7 -5.43 -4.38 3.58
C VAL A 7 -5.09 -2.93 3.31
N VAL A 8 -3.81 -2.59 3.33
CA VAL A 8 -3.32 -1.20 3.18
C VAL A 8 -2.06 -1.12 2.32
N THR A 9 -1.82 0.04 1.71
CA THR A 9 -0.64 0.31 0.90
C THR A 9 0.33 1.28 1.59
N LYS A 10 1.63 1.07 1.40
CA LYS A 10 2.65 2.08 1.74
C LYS A 10 2.93 2.96 0.53
N PRO A 11 3.05 4.29 0.72
CA PRO A 11 3.30 5.24 -0.37
C PRO A 11 4.64 4.96 -1.05
N PHE A 12 4.80 5.45 -2.28
CA PHE A 12 6.08 5.35 -2.98
C PHE A 12 7.13 6.25 -2.30
N HIS A 13 8.42 5.88 -2.41
CA HIS A 13 9.51 6.70 -1.85
C HIS A 13 9.54 8.13 -2.43
N PHE A 14 9.12 8.30 -3.69
CA PHE A 14 9.07 9.60 -4.35
C PHE A 14 7.95 10.52 -3.85
N GLU A 15 6.93 9.98 -3.16
CA GLU A 15 5.86 10.79 -2.57
C GLU A 15 6.33 11.56 -1.33
N GLY A 16 7.53 11.24 -0.84
CA GLY A 16 8.23 11.98 0.19
C GLY A 16 8.24 11.30 1.56
N GLN A 17 9.32 11.55 2.29
CA GLN A 17 9.59 11.01 3.63
C GLN A 17 8.46 11.27 4.64
N ARG A 18 7.79 12.44 4.54
CA ARG A 18 6.67 12.78 5.43
C ARG A 18 5.51 11.80 5.27
N ARG A 19 5.13 11.45 4.04
CA ARG A 19 4.04 10.50 3.77
C ARG A 19 4.40 9.10 4.24
N MET A 20 5.63 8.66 4.02
CA MET A 20 6.11 7.36 4.53
C MET A 20 5.98 7.27 6.05
N LYS A 21 6.47 8.29 6.77
CA LYS A 21 6.37 8.34 8.23
C LYS A 21 4.91 8.31 8.73
N THR A 22 4.02 9.05 8.07
CA THR A 22 2.59 9.02 8.40
C THR A 22 1.97 7.64 8.14
N ALA A 23 2.34 6.98 7.04
CA ALA A 23 1.86 5.64 6.72
C ALA A 23 2.34 4.60 7.73
N ASP A 24 3.61 4.66 8.14
CA ASP A 24 4.16 3.76 9.16
C ASP A 24 3.43 3.89 10.50
N MET A 25 3.17 5.14 10.94
CA MET A 25 2.39 5.39 12.15
C MET A 25 0.95 4.86 12.03
N GLY A 26 0.30 5.05 10.88
CA GLY A 26 -1.06 4.54 10.64
C GLY A 26 -1.14 3.01 10.66
N ILE A 27 -0.14 2.34 10.08
CA ILE A 27 -0.03 0.87 10.07
C ILE A 27 0.13 0.33 11.49
N GLU A 28 0.95 0.97 12.31
CA GLU A 28 1.17 0.57 13.71
C GLU A 28 -0.12 0.67 14.53
N GLU A 29 -0.95 1.71 14.32
CA GLU A 29 -2.26 1.82 14.96
C GLU A 29 -3.27 0.80 14.42
N LEU A 30 -3.32 0.58 13.10
CA LEU A 30 -4.21 -0.39 12.47
C LEU A 30 -3.95 -1.83 12.95
N GLN A 31 -2.69 -2.19 13.16
CA GLN A 31 -2.29 -3.51 13.62
C GLN A 31 -2.86 -3.85 15.01
N LYS A 32 -3.20 -2.86 15.83
CA LYS A 32 -3.82 -3.06 17.16
C LYS A 32 -5.32 -3.39 17.06
N CYS A 33 -5.94 -3.11 15.91
CA CYS A 33 -7.38 -3.15 15.71
C CYS A 33 -7.85 -4.30 14.82
N VAL A 34 -6.94 -5.00 14.12
CA VAL A 34 -7.26 -6.07 13.16
C VAL A 34 -6.62 -7.39 13.57
N ASP A 35 -7.25 -8.52 13.20
CA ASP A 35 -6.68 -9.85 13.42
C ASP A 35 -5.52 -10.14 12.46
N THR A 36 -5.56 -9.57 11.26
CA THR A 36 -4.50 -9.69 10.26
C THR A 36 -4.40 -8.40 9.45
N LEU A 37 -3.18 -7.91 9.25
CA LEU A 37 -2.90 -6.72 8.45
C LEU A 37 -1.97 -7.09 7.28
N ILE A 38 -2.45 -6.93 6.07
CA ILE A 38 -1.68 -7.10 4.83
C ILE A 38 -1.20 -5.73 4.38
N VAL A 39 0.12 -5.56 4.32
CA VAL A 39 0.75 -4.30 3.90
C VAL A 39 1.38 -4.48 2.53
N ILE A 40 0.91 -3.72 1.54
CA ILE A 40 1.39 -3.76 0.16
C ILE A 40 2.32 -2.57 -0.07
N PRO A 41 3.64 -2.77 -0.25
CA PRO A 41 4.54 -1.68 -0.56
C PRO A 41 4.36 -1.24 -2.02
N ASN A 42 3.93 0.00 -2.27
CA ASN A 42 3.72 0.49 -3.64
C ASN A 42 5.00 0.44 -4.49
N GLN A 43 6.18 0.46 -3.86
CA GLN A 43 7.46 0.31 -4.55
C GLN A 43 7.55 -0.97 -5.39
N ASN A 44 6.87 -2.06 -4.99
CA ASN A 44 6.86 -3.32 -5.74
C ASN A 44 6.04 -3.25 -7.03
N LEU A 45 5.03 -2.37 -7.09
CA LEU A 45 4.25 -2.12 -8.30
C LEU A 45 5.12 -1.50 -9.40
N PHE A 46 6.06 -0.62 -9.02
CA PHE A 46 7.03 -0.05 -9.96
C PHE A 46 8.01 -1.10 -10.51
N ARG A 47 8.23 -2.21 -9.79
CA ARG A 47 9.06 -3.32 -10.28
C ARG A 47 8.33 -4.22 -11.26
N LEU A 48 7.00 -4.25 -11.22
CA LEU A 48 6.13 -4.98 -12.14
C LEU A 48 5.78 -4.13 -13.37
N ALA A 49 5.70 -2.82 -13.17
CA ALA A 49 5.57 -1.79 -14.18
C ALA A 49 6.92 -1.56 -14.89
N ASN A 50 7.14 -2.18 -16.04
CA ASN A 50 8.32 -1.95 -16.89
C ASN A 50 8.56 -0.43 -17.15
N ASP A 51 9.77 -0.04 -17.59
CA ASP A 51 10.21 1.36 -17.85
C ASP A 51 9.29 2.23 -18.75
N LYS A 52 8.24 1.65 -19.34
CA LYS A 52 7.22 2.32 -20.17
C LYS A 52 5.94 2.72 -19.41
N THR A 53 5.80 2.31 -18.16
CA THR A 53 4.58 2.53 -17.38
C THR A 53 4.58 3.92 -16.78
N THR A 54 3.54 4.71 -17.07
CA THR A 54 3.43 6.07 -16.54
C THR A 54 3.01 6.06 -15.07
N PHE A 55 3.23 7.16 -14.35
CA PHE A 55 2.80 7.27 -12.95
C PHE A 55 1.29 7.01 -12.78
N ALA A 56 0.47 7.42 -13.75
CA ALA A 56 -0.98 7.18 -13.74
C ALA A 56 -1.29 5.68 -13.78
N ASP A 57 -0.56 4.93 -14.61
CA ASP A 57 -0.74 3.49 -14.74
C ASP A 57 -0.29 2.75 -13.46
N ALA A 58 0.76 3.22 -12.79
CA ALA A 58 1.23 2.64 -11.53
C ALA A 58 0.21 2.81 -10.38
N PHE A 59 -0.49 3.95 -10.33
CA PHE A 59 -1.59 4.16 -9.39
C PHE A 59 -2.79 3.26 -9.71
N ALA A 60 -3.18 3.16 -10.98
CA ALA A 60 -4.25 2.26 -11.40
C ALA A 60 -3.93 0.79 -11.07
N MET A 61 -2.66 0.38 -11.21
CA MET A 61 -2.20 -0.96 -10.84
C MET A 61 -2.26 -1.20 -9.32
N ALA A 62 -1.96 -0.19 -8.50
CA ALA A 62 -2.11 -0.25 -7.05
C ALA A 62 -3.56 -0.50 -6.64
N ASP A 63 -4.48 0.27 -7.23
CA ASP A 63 -5.91 0.14 -7.00
C ASP A 63 -6.41 -1.25 -7.42
N GLN A 64 -5.89 -1.79 -8.52
CA GLN A 64 -6.26 -3.11 -9.01
C GLN A 64 -5.78 -4.25 -8.10
N VAL A 65 -4.60 -4.13 -7.48
CA VAL A 65 -4.12 -5.10 -6.48
C VAL A 65 -4.98 -5.03 -5.22
N LEU A 66 -5.40 -3.84 -4.80
CA LEU A 66 -6.31 -3.67 -3.67
C LEU A 66 -7.72 -4.24 -3.95
N TYR A 67 -8.19 -4.19 -5.19
CA TYR A 67 -9.53 -4.67 -5.57
C TYR A 67 -9.61 -6.19 -5.82
N SER A 68 -8.46 -6.85 -6.04
CA SER A 68 -8.40 -8.28 -6.39
C SER A 68 -8.14 -9.20 -5.18
N GLY A 69 -8.01 -8.65 -3.98
CA GLY A 69 -7.82 -9.39 -2.72
C GLY A 69 -9.02 -9.24 -1.80
#